data_AF-A0AAJ5VDJ7-F1
#
_entry.id   AF-A0AAJ5VDJ7-F1
#
_cell.length_a   1.000
_cell.length_b   1.000
_cell.length_c   1.000
_cell.angle_alpha   90.00
_cell.angle_beta   90.00
_cell.angle_gamma   90.00
#
_symmetry.space_group_name_H-M   'P 1'
#
loop_
_entity.id
_entity.type
_entity.pdbx_description
1 polymer ?
#
loop_
_entity_poly.entity_id
_entity_poly.type
_entity_poly.pdbx_seq_one_letter_code
_entity_poly.pdbx_strand_id
1 'polypeptide(L)'
;MNQLHDLLPLAVGMLISPLPIVAIVAIILAPRGRTAAPAYASVFIGVSLVFIIVGALTSAGSSSASPSVTAKTVSFILAIVLTLGFAALAIASWLSRPRHEQPPKAPAWLAALDSVTPAKAAALGLIMAVTNTKNIPLALKGGALIGEAHLPLLAAGGLCLALAVIGSLPLIVAASVATSGSAAVTKALERVKSEMIAHNAIIMTVLFAILAANEAAQVIRHLI
;
A
#
# COMPACT_ATOMS: atom_id res chain seq x y z
N MET A 1 5.09 -19.54 -20.03
CA MET A 1 4.34 -18.48 -20.75
C MET A 1 4.38 -17.24 -19.87
N ASN A 2 4.94 -16.12 -20.34
CA ASN A 2 5.25 -14.96 -19.52
C ASN A 2 3.96 -14.36 -18.90
N GLN A 3 3.73 -14.59 -17.60
CA GLN A 3 2.59 -14.08 -16.83
C GLN A 3 2.71 -12.58 -16.51
N LEU A 4 3.46 -11.82 -17.32
CA LEU A 4 3.64 -10.37 -17.12
C LEU A 4 2.31 -9.60 -17.22
N HIS A 5 1.29 -10.16 -17.86
CA HIS A 5 -0.06 -9.59 -17.87
C HIS A 5 -0.70 -9.54 -16.47
N ASP A 6 -0.28 -10.41 -15.54
CA ASP A 6 -0.73 -10.39 -14.13
C ASP A 6 -0.17 -9.21 -13.34
N LEU A 7 0.82 -8.48 -13.88
CA LEU A 7 1.30 -7.24 -13.27
C LEU A 7 0.24 -6.14 -13.27
N LEU A 8 -0.66 -6.12 -14.26
CA LEU A 8 -1.73 -5.13 -14.35
C LEU A 8 -2.71 -5.21 -13.16
N PRO A 9 -3.35 -6.36 -12.86
CA PRO A 9 -4.23 -6.45 -11.70
C PRO A 9 -3.50 -6.24 -10.37
N LEU A 10 -2.22 -6.64 -10.26
CA LEU A 10 -1.40 -6.35 -9.07
C LEU A 10 -1.17 -4.84 -8.89
N ALA A 11 -0.82 -4.15 -9.97
CA ALA A 11 -0.64 -2.70 -9.96
C ALA A 11 -1.93 -1.97 -9.57
N VAL A 12 -3.08 -2.41 -10.11
CA VAL A 12 -4.41 -1.90 -9.75
C VAL A 12 -4.73 -2.15 -8.26
N GLY A 13 -4.36 -3.31 -7.72
CA GLY A 13 -4.49 -3.59 -6.29
C GLY A 13 -3.66 -2.64 -5.42
N MET A 14 -2.43 -2.33 -5.85
CA MET A 14 -1.54 -1.40 -5.15
C MET A 14 -2.02 0.06 -5.24
N LEU A 15 -2.57 0.46 -6.40
CA LEU A 15 -3.16 1.78 -6.69
C LEU A 15 -4.21 2.17 -5.66
N ILE A 16 -5.07 1.22 -5.27
CA ILE A 16 -6.16 1.48 -4.33
C ILE A 16 -5.58 1.46 -2.91
N SER A 17 -4.92 2.53 -2.45
CA SER A 17 -4.28 2.58 -1.11
C SER A 17 -4.82 3.73 -0.25
N PRO A 18 -5.96 3.55 0.43
CA PRO A 18 -6.67 4.65 1.09
C PRO A 18 -5.83 5.37 2.16
N LEU A 19 -5.13 4.63 3.03
CA LEU A 19 -4.33 5.24 4.08
C LEU A 19 -3.19 6.13 3.52
N PRO A 20 -2.36 5.66 2.58
CA PRO A 20 -1.40 6.52 1.91
C PRO A 20 -2.01 7.75 1.22
N ILE A 21 -3.19 7.58 0.61
CA ILE A 21 -3.90 8.68 -0.05
C ILE A 21 -4.35 9.74 0.99
N VAL A 22 -4.91 9.35 2.13
CA VAL A 22 -5.25 10.30 3.21
C VAL A 22 -4.00 11.01 3.71
N ALA A 23 -2.90 10.28 3.92
CA ALA A 23 -1.65 10.84 4.40
C ALA A 23 -1.11 11.91 3.46
N ILE A 24 -1.02 11.64 2.15
CA ILE A 24 -0.51 12.62 1.20
C ILE A 24 -1.41 13.85 1.10
N VAL A 25 -2.74 13.67 1.11
CA VAL A 25 -3.68 14.79 1.10
C VAL A 25 -3.52 15.65 2.36
N ALA A 26 -3.37 15.02 3.52
CA ALA A 26 -3.17 15.74 4.77
C ALA A 26 -1.81 16.46 4.83
N ILE A 27 -0.75 15.87 4.27
CA ILE A 27 0.56 16.51 4.10
C ILE A 27 0.45 17.72 3.18
N ILE A 28 -0.25 17.61 2.05
CA ILE A 28 -0.41 18.71 1.09
C ILE A 28 -1.08 19.92 1.73
N LEU A 29 -2.06 19.70 2.60
CA LEU A 29 -2.80 20.76 3.30
C LEU A 29 -2.00 21.39 4.45
N ALA A 30 -0.86 20.82 4.85
CA ALA A 30 0.00 21.40 5.87
C ALA A 30 0.78 22.63 5.35
N PRO A 31 1.26 23.54 6.21
CA PRO A 31 1.97 24.76 5.80
C PRO A 31 3.19 24.51 4.89
N ARG A 32 3.83 23.35 5.02
CA ARG A 32 5.00 22.91 4.23
C ARG A 32 4.66 21.80 3.23
N GLY A 33 3.39 21.65 2.85
CA GLY A 33 2.92 20.55 2.03
C GLY A 33 3.61 20.41 0.68
N ARG A 34 3.94 21.51 0.00
CA ARG A 34 4.60 21.48 -1.32
C ARG A 34 5.99 20.83 -1.30
N THR A 35 6.74 20.95 -0.21
CA THR A 35 8.07 20.32 -0.07
C THR A 35 7.99 18.97 0.65
N ALA A 36 6.99 18.78 1.50
CA ALA A 36 6.79 17.54 2.25
C ALA A 36 6.13 16.41 1.43
N ALA A 37 5.19 16.74 0.54
CA ALA A 37 4.49 15.79 -0.30
C ALA A 37 5.41 14.94 -1.20
N PRO A 38 6.37 15.52 -1.96
CA PRO A 38 7.29 14.71 -2.76
C PRO A 38 8.21 13.85 -1.88
N ALA A 39 8.61 14.30 -0.70
CA ALA A 39 9.42 13.50 0.22
C ALA A 39 8.67 12.23 0.69
N TYR A 40 7.38 12.38 1.02
CA TYR A 40 6.50 11.25 1.34
C TYR A 40 6.38 10.27 0.16
N ALA A 41 6.04 10.78 -1.03
CA ALA A 41 5.79 9.95 -2.20
C ALA A 41 7.06 9.20 -2.63
N SER A 42 8.22 9.86 -2.66
CA SER A 42 9.49 9.24 -3.03
C SER A 42 9.89 8.11 -2.09
N VAL A 43 9.74 8.29 -0.77
CA VAL A 43 10.03 7.21 0.19
C VAL A 43 9.05 6.05 0.03
N PHE A 44 7.75 6.34 -0.15
CA PHE A 44 6.75 5.31 -0.36
C PHE A 44 7.04 4.46 -1.62
N ILE A 45 7.39 5.12 -2.73
CA ILE A 45 7.80 4.46 -3.98
C ILE A 45 9.07 3.65 -3.76
N GLY A 46 10.07 4.21 -3.07
CA GLY A 46 11.33 3.53 -2.79
C GLY A 46 11.14 2.24 -2.00
N VAL A 47 10.33 2.27 -0.94
CA VAL A 47 10.01 1.07 -0.14
C VAL A 47 9.25 0.05 -0.98
N SER A 48 8.28 0.48 -1.78
CA SER A 48 7.54 -0.41 -2.69
C SER A 48 8.48 -1.08 -3.70
N LEU A 49 9.41 -0.30 -4.27
CA LEU A 49 10.44 -0.79 -5.18
C LEU A 49 11.37 -1.80 -4.51
N VAL A 50 11.77 -1.58 -3.25
CA VAL A 50 12.57 -2.54 -2.48
C VAL A 50 11.84 -3.88 -2.35
N PHE A 51 10.56 -3.89 -1.98
CA PHE A 51 9.80 -5.16 -1.90
C PHE A 51 9.66 -5.84 -3.26
N ILE A 52 9.45 -5.09 -4.35
CA ILE A 52 9.40 -5.65 -5.70
C ILE A 52 10.76 -6.25 -6.08
N ILE A 53 11.87 -5.56 -5.82
CA ILE A 53 13.22 -6.08 -6.08
C ILE A 53 13.49 -7.33 -5.25
N VAL A 54 13.11 -7.35 -3.98
CA VAL A 54 13.24 -8.54 -3.13
C VAL A 54 12.50 -9.71 -3.75
N GLY A 55 11.25 -9.52 -4.19
CA GLY A 55 10.48 -10.56 -4.88
C GLY A 55 11.15 -11.06 -6.16
N ALA A 56 11.72 -10.15 -6.96
CA ALA A 56 12.41 -10.51 -8.20
C ALA A 56 13.71 -11.29 -7.95
N LEU A 57 14.49 -10.90 -6.93
CA LEU A 57 15.74 -11.57 -6.58
C LEU A 57 15.51 -12.96 -5.99
N THR A 58 14.47 -13.11 -5.15
CA THR A 58 14.15 -14.41 -4.55
C THR A 58 13.65 -15.41 -5.59
N SER A 59 12.91 -14.97 -6.60
CA SER A 59 12.45 -15.86 -7.68
C SER A 59 13.51 -16.11 -8.75
N ALA A 60 14.35 -15.12 -9.10
CA ALA A 60 15.39 -15.27 -10.12
C ALA A 60 16.48 -16.29 -9.74
N GLY A 61 16.76 -16.45 -8.44
CA GLY A 61 17.69 -17.44 -7.91
C GLY A 61 17.07 -18.80 -7.57
N SER A 62 15.74 -18.91 -7.67
CA SER A 62 15.02 -20.17 -7.45
C SER A 62 15.15 -21.04 -8.69
N SER A 63 16.22 -21.84 -8.78
CA SER A 63 16.11 -23.11 -9.49
C SER A 63 14.93 -23.86 -8.88
N SER A 64 14.12 -24.52 -9.72
CA SER A 64 12.84 -25.18 -9.40
C SER A 64 12.95 -26.30 -8.35
N ALA A 65 13.42 -25.96 -7.17
CA ALA A 65 13.47 -26.76 -5.98
C ALA A 65 12.16 -26.50 -5.23
N SER A 66 11.39 -27.56 -5.03
CA SER A 66 10.20 -27.53 -4.21
C SER A 66 10.50 -26.83 -2.87
N PRO A 67 9.66 -25.88 -2.42
CA PRO A 67 9.89 -25.20 -1.15
C PRO A 67 10.05 -26.24 -0.04
N SER A 68 11.07 -26.06 0.80
CA SER A 68 11.34 -26.97 1.91
C SER A 68 10.11 -27.13 2.81
N VAL A 69 9.98 -28.27 3.48
CA VAL A 69 8.86 -28.54 4.40
C VAL A 69 8.74 -27.41 5.44
N THR A 70 9.87 -26.93 5.97
CA THR A 70 9.91 -25.79 6.89
C THR A 70 9.36 -24.50 6.28
N ALA A 71 9.73 -24.18 5.03
CA ALA A 71 9.24 -22.97 4.34
C ALA A 71 7.71 -23.04 4.09
N LYS A 72 7.19 -24.21 3.72
CA LYS A 72 5.74 -24.43 3.57
C LYS A 72 5.01 -24.28 4.90
N THR A 73 5.53 -24.88 5.97
CA THR A 73 4.93 -24.79 7.31
C THR A 73 4.92 -23.35 7.83
N VAL A 74 6.02 -22.61 7.67
CA VAL A 74 6.10 -21.20 8.07
C VAL A 74 5.12 -20.34 7.27
N SER A 75 5.04 -20.52 5.94
CA SER A 75 4.09 -19.80 5.10
C SER A 75 2.63 -20.11 5.47
N PHE A 76 2.33 -21.37 5.82
CA PHE A 76 1.00 -21.80 6.22
C PHE A 76 0.58 -21.18 7.55
N ILE A 77 1.44 -21.24 8.57
CA ILE A 77 1.19 -20.61 9.88
C ILE A 77 1.00 -19.10 9.72
N LEU A 78 1.85 -18.46 8.91
CA LEU A 78 1.76 -17.03 8.65
C LEU A 78 0.43 -16.66 7.98
N ALA A 79 -0.02 -17.43 6.98
CA ALA A 79 -1.31 -17.20 6.32
C ALA A 79 -2.49 -17.31 7.29
N ILE A 80 -2.47 -18.29 8.22
CA ILE A 80 -3.51 -18.42 9.26
C ILE A 80 -3.51 -17.20 10.19
N VAL A 81 -2.33 -16.83 10.71
CA VAL A 81 -2.19 -15.69 11.64
C VAL A 81 -2.66 -14.40 10.99
N LEU A 82 -2.26 -14.15 9.73
CA LEU A 82 -2.68 -12.97 8.97
C LEU A 82 -4.19 -12.99 8.67
N THR A 83 -4.76 -14.14 8.31
CA THR A 83 -6.20 -14.30 8.10
C THR A 83 -6.99 -13.88 9.35
N LEU A 84 -6.62 -14.43 10.51
CA LEU A 84 -7.28 -14.14 11.78
C LEU A 84 -7.07 -12.67 12.21
N GLY A 85 -5.83 -12.16 12.05
CA GLY A 85 -5.49 -10.78 12.37
C GLY A 85 -6.30 -9.77 11.54
N PHE A 86 -6.35 -9.95 10.22
CA PHE A 86 -7.15 -9.08 9.35
C PHE A 86 -8.64 -9.22 9.61
N ALA A 87 -9.17 -10.42 9.87
CA ALA A 87 -10.57 -10.60 10.23
C ALA A 87 -10.93 -9.84 11.52
N ALA A 88 -10.10 -9.94 12.55
CA ALA A 88 -10.29 -9.21 13.80
C ALA A 88 -10.25 -7.68 13.58
N LEU A 89 -9.30 -7.19 12.79
CA LEU A 89 -9.19 -5.77 12.45
C LEU A 89 -10.38 -5.27 11.61
N ALA A 90 -10.92 -6.11 10.71
CA ALA A 90 -12.13 -5.79 9.94
C ALA A 90 -13.34 -5.61 10.86
N ILE A 91 -13.52 -6.54 11.80
CA ILE A 91 -14.59 -6.51 12.81
C ILE A 91 -14.42 -5.29 13.72
N ALA A 92 -13.22 -5.05 14.24
CA ALA A 92 -12.93 -3.89 15.10
C ALA A 92 -13.19 -2.56 14.38
N SER A 93 -12.78 -2.46 13.11
CA SER A 93 -13.04 -1.27 12.27
C SER A 93 -14.54 -1.07 12.03
N TRP A 94 -15.29 -2.16 11.84
CA TRP A 94 -16.74 -2.10 11.63
C TRP A 94 -17.47 -1.65 12.89
N LEU A 95 -17.06 -2.17 14.05
CA LEU A 95 -17.63 -1.82 15.35
C LEU A 95 -17.29 -0.39 15.77
N SER A 96 -16.12 0.12 15.35
CA SER A 96 -15.65 1.48 15.61
C SER A 96 -16.18 2.51 14.61
N ARG A 97 -17.01 2.09 13.65
CA ARG A 97 -17.66 2.99 12.70
C ARG A 97 -18.53 4.01 13.45
N PRO A 98 -18.39 5.33 13.18
CA PRO A 98 -19.26 6.33 13.79
C PRO A 98 -20.73 5.99 13.49
N ARG A 99 -21.53 5.79 14.53
CA ARG A 99 -22.99 5.73 14.41
C ARG A 99 -23.52 7.17 14.36
N HIS A 100 -24.60 7.35 13.58
CA HIS A 100 -25.27 8.63 13.33
C HIS A 100 -25.30 9.45 14.63
N GLU A 101 -24.77 10.68 14.58
CA GLU A 101 -24.70 11.72 15.64
C GLU A 101 -23.34 11.99 16.31
N GLN A 102 -22.27 11.23 16.03
CA GLN A 102 -20.92 11.60 16.52
C GLN A 102 -20.04 12.21 15.42
N PRO A 103 -19.43 13.40 15.63
CA PRO A 103 -18.50 13.95 14.67
C PRO A 103 -17.31 12.99 14.49
N PRO A 104 -16.90 12.65 13.26
CA PRO A 104 -15.80 11.74 13.02
C PRO A 104 -14.53 12.31 13.66
N LYS A 105 -14.04 11.63 14.70
CA LYS A 105 -12.83 12.05 15.41
C LYS A 105 -11.65 11.86 14.46
N ALA A 106 -11.03 12.95 14.05
CA ALA A 106 -9.81 12.89 13.24
C ALA A 106 -8.77 12.01 13.97
N PRO A 107 -8.09 11.09 13.27
CA PRO A 107 -7.06 10.26 13.87
C PRO A 107 -6.02 11.10 14.62
N ALA A 108 -5.50 10.62 15.76
CA ALA A 108 -4.53 11.38 16.56
C ALA A 108 -3.26 11.77 15.78
N TRP A 109 -2.85 10.96 14.79
CA TRP A 109 -1.72 11.25 13.91
C TRP A 109 -1.97 12.43 12.95
N LEU A 110 -3.24 12.77 12.69
CA LEU A 110 -3.65 13.87 11.82
C LEU A 110 -3.48 15.24 12.52
N ALA A 111 -3.63 15.29 13.85
CA ALA A 111 -3.32 16.47 14.65
C ALA A 111 -1.80 16.75 14.73
N ALA A 112 -0.96 15.75 14.45
CA ALA A 112 0.49 15.91 14.43
C ALA A 112 1.02 16.57 13.14
N LEU A 113 0.14 16.86 12.17
CA LEU A 113 0.52 17.34 10.84
C LEU A 113 0.71 18.86 10.73
N ASP A 114 0.28 19.64 11.72
CA ASP A 114 0.48 21.10 11.76
C ASP A 114 1.97 21.51 11.74
N SER A 115 2.86 20.57 12.09
CA SER A 115 4.33 20.75 12.08
C SER A 115 5.07 19.79 11.14
N VAL A 116 4.42 19.33 10.07
CA VAL A 116 5.05 18.43 9.09
C VAL A 116 6.25 19.11 8.42
N THR A 117 7.40 18.46 8.53
CA THR A 117 8.62 18.76 7.78
C THR A 117 8.83 17.70 6.70
N PRO A 118 9.63 17.95 5.65
CA PRO A 118 9.96 16.92 4.66
C PRO A 118 10.52 15.64 5.28
N ALA A 119 11.31 15.75 6.34
CA ALA A 119 11.82 14.59 7.08
C ALA A 119 10.70 13.79 7.78
N LYS A 120 9.76 14.46 8.44
CA LYS A 120 8.59 13.78 9.05
C LYS A 120 7.69 13.15 7.99
N ALA A 121 7.54 13.80 6.84
CA ALA A 121 6.77 13.28 5.72
C ALA A 121 7.44 12.06 5.08
N ALA A 122 8.76 12.07 4.93
CA ALA A 122 9.56 10.90 4.53
C ALA A 122 9.39 9.73 5.52
N ALA A 123 9.49 9.99 6.82
CA ALA A 123 9.25 8.98 7.86
C ALA A 123 7.81 8.42 7.79
N LEU A 124 6.82 9.28 7.56
CA LEU A 124 5.44 8.84 7.38
C LEU A 124 5.28 8.01 6.10
N GLY A 125 6.00 8.33 5.02
CA GLY A 125 6.06 7.55 3.79
C GLY A 125 6.57 6.13 4.03
N LEU A 126 7.65 6.01 4.82
CA LEU A 126 8.20 4.72 5.25
C LEU A 126 7.19 3.92 6.06
N ILE A 127 6.62 4.54 7.11
CA ILE A 127 5.63 3.89 7.98
C ILE A 127 4.43 3.45 7.15
N MET A 128 3.89 4.31 6.29
CA MET A 128 2.73 3.98 5.48
C MET A 128 3.03 2.88 4.46
N ALA A 129 4.22 2.84 3.87
CA ALA A 129 4.59 1.77 2.94
C ALA A 129 4.73 0.41 3.64
N VAL A 130 5.28 0.38 4.85
CA VAL A 130 5.45 -0.85 5.65
C VAL A 130 4.14 -1.31 6.30
N THR A 131 3.34 -0.39 6.81
CA THR A 131 2.07 -0.69 7.48
C THR A 131 0.91 -0.91 6.50
N ASN A 132 1.07 -0.53 5.22
CA ASN A 132 0.13 -0.90 4.16
C ASN A 132 0.36 -2.37 3.77
N THR A 133 0.08 -3.27 4.71
CA THR A 133 0.45 -4.68 4.67
C THR A 133 -0.01 -5.38 3.41
N LYS A 134 -1.09 -4.92 2.76
CA LYS A 134 -1.55 -5.49 1.49
C LYS A 134 -0.61 -5.27 0.31
N ASN A 135 0.11 -4.14 0.30
CA ASN A 135 0.99 -3.82 -0.82
C ASN A 135 2.25 -4.69 -0.77
N ILE A 136 2.64 -5.22 0.39
CA ILE A 136 3.83 -6.06 0.54
C ILE A 136 3.68 -7.39 -0.23
N PRO A 137 2.64 -8.21 -0.04
CA PRO A 137 2.41 -9.41 -0.85
C PRO A 137 2.28 -9.11 -2.34
N LEU A 138 1.58 -8.04 -2.72
CA LEU A 138 1.41 -7.64 -4.12
C LEU A 138 2.74 -7.24 -4.78
N ALA A 139 3.56 -6.46 -4.05
CA ALA A 139 4.89 -6.04 -4.48
C ALA A 139 5.83 -7.24 -4.62
N LEU A 140 5.87 -8.12 -3.62
CA LEU A 140 6.67 -9.35 -3.65
C LEU A 140 6.25 -10.27 -4.80
N LYS A 141 4.94 -10.46 -5.01
CA LYS A 141 4.41 -11.28 -6.10
C LYS A 141 4.73 -10.67 -7.47
N GLY A 142 4.54 -9.36 -7.63
CA GLY A 142 4.87 -8.66 -8.86
C GLY A 142 6.36 -8.75 -9.17
N GLY A 143 7.20 -8.60 -8.15
CA GLY A 143 8.63 -8.86 -8.22
C GLY A 143 8.94 -10.28 -8.68
N ALA A 144 8.32 -11.27 -8.04
CA ALA A 144 8.54 -12.68 -8.36
C ALA A 144 8.25 -12.99 -9.83
N LEU A 145 7.13 -12.50 -10.37
CA LEU A 145 6.77 -12.62 -11.79
C LEU A 145 7.80 -11.98 -12.73
N ILE A 146 8.38 -10.84 -12.32
CA ILE A 146 9.44 -10.18 -13.09
C ILE A 146 10.74 -11.01 -13.06
N GLY A 147 11.10 -11.58 -11.90
CA GLY A 147 12.29 -12.43 -11.76
C GLY A 147 12.19 -13.75 -12.52
N GLU A 148 11.02 -14.39 -12.53
CA GLU A 148 10.73 -15.62 -13.27
C GLU A 148 10.74 -15.43 -14.79
N ALA A 149 10.55 -14.19 -15.27
CA ALA A 149 10.63 -13.89 -16.69
C ALA A 149 12.08 -13.91 -17.23
N HIS A 150 13.09 -14.06 -16.36
CA HIS A 150 14.51 -14.14 -16.70
C HIS A 150 14.98 -13.06 -17.70
N LEU A 151 14.45 -11.85 -17.54
CA LEU A 151 14.73 -10.73 -18.42
C LEU A 151 16.15 -10.18 -18.19
N PRO A 152 16.75 -9.49 -19.19
CA PRO A 152 17.96 -8.72 -18.98
C PRO A 152 17.81 -7.73 -17.81
N LEU A 153 18.88 -7.52 -17.04
CA LEU A 153 18.87 -6.73 -15.80
C LEU A 153 18.19 -5.35 -15.96
N LEU A 154 18.47 -4.65 -17.05
CA LEU A 154 17.87 -3.33 -17.35
C LEU A 154 16.35 -3.42 -17.56
N ALA A 155 15.87 -4.46 -18.25
CA ALA A 155 14.45 -4.66 -18.50
C ALA A 155 13.70 -5.07 -17.22
N ALA A 156 14.29 -5.96 -16.41
CA ALA A 156 13.74 -6.34 -15.11
C ALA A 156 13.68 -5.13 -14.15
N GLY A 157 14.78 -4.37 -14.05
CA GLY A 157 14.83 -3.16 -13.23
C GLY A 157 13.81 -2.10 -13.69
N GLY A 158 13.67 -1.91 -15.01
CA GLY A 158 12.67 -1.02 -15.59
C GLY A 158 11.23 -1.43 -15.25
N LEU A 159 10.91 -2.71 -15.32
CA LEU A 159 9.58 -3.22 -14.93
C LEU A 159 9.31 -3.08 -13.43
N CYS A 160 10.31 -3.35 -12.58
CA CYS A 160 10.18 -3.15 -11.14
C CYS A 160 9.87 -1.68 -10.81
N LEU A 161 10.59 -0.75 -11.45
CA LEU A 161 10.36 0.68 -11.30
C LEU A 161 8.98 1.08 -11.83
N ALA A 162 8.60 0.62 -13.02
CA ALA A 162 7.30 0.90 -13.61
C ALA A 162 6.16 0.42 -12.70
N LEU A 163 6.27 -0.79 -12.15
CA LEU A 163 5.27 -1.32 -11.22
C LEU A 163 5.17 -0.49 -9.93
N ALA A 164 6.30 -0.10 -9.34
CA ALA A 164 6.32 0.74 -8.14
C ALA A 164 5.68 2.12 -8.38
N VAL A 165 5.98 2.73 -9.54
CA VAL A 165 5.44 4.02 -9.96
C VAL A 165 3.94 3.93 -10.25
N ILE A 166 3.51 2.94 -11.02
CA ILE A 166 2.08 2.74 -11.33
C ILE A 166 1.30 2.44 -10.06
N GLY A 167 1.80 1.57 -9.17
CA GLY A 167 1.17 1.29 -7.88
C GLY A 167 1.08 2.50 -6.95
N SER A 168 1.92 3.53 -7.18
CA SER A 168 1.96 4.77 -6.40
C SER A 168 1.38 5.98 -7.14
N LEU A 169 0.76 5.78 -8.31
CA LEU A 169 0.26 6.87 -9.16
C LEU A 169 -0.62 7.89 -8.42
N PRO A 170 -1.54 7.50 -7.51
CA PRO A 170 -2.41 8.46 -6.82
C PRO A 170 -1.62 9.42 -5.94
N LEU A 171 -0.51 8.94 -5.34
CA LEU A 171 0.39 9.75 -4.53
C LEU A 171 1.16 10.76 -5.39
N ILE A 172 1.62 10.32 -6.55
CA ILE A 172 2.34 11.16 -7.53
C ILE A 172 1.41 12.24 -8.08
N VAL A 173 0.17 11.86 -8.45
CA VAL A 173 -0.85 12.79 -8.94
C VAL A 173 -1.23 13.78 -7.84
N ALA A 174 -1.49 13.33 -6.61
CA ALA A 174 -1.79 14.23 -5.50
C ALA A 174 -0.64 15.23 -5.25
N ALA A 175 0.60 14.74 -5.18
CA ALA A 175 1.77 15.57 -4.94
C ALA A 175 2.02 16.58 -6.08
N SER A 176 1.81 16.18 -7.34
CA SER A 176 2.00 17.06 -8.49
C SER A 176 0.92 18.13 -8.59
N VAL A 177 -0.36 17.77 -8.46
CA VAL A 177 -1.48 18.73 -8.56
C VAL A 177 -1.45 19.75 -7.41
N ALA A 178 -0.93 19.36 -6.23
CA ALA A 178 -0.68 20.26 -5.11
C ALA A 178 0.32 21.40 -5.42
N THR A 179 1.21 21.21 -6.40
CA THR A 179 2.15 22.26 -6.81
C THR A 179 1.51 23.37 -7.64
N SER A 180 0.27 23.23 -8.09
CA SER A 180 -0.43 24.25 -8.88
C SER A 180 -0.78 25.52 -8.10
N GLY A 181 -0.90 25.44 -6.76
CA GLY A 181 -1.35 26.56 -5.91
C GLY A 181 -2.80 26.97 -6.13
N SER A 182 -3.60 26.20 -6.88
CA SER A 182 -5.00 26.52 -7.17
C SER A 182 -5.90 26.35 -5.95
N ALA A 183 -6.64 27.40 -5.58
CA ALA A 183 -7.62 27.34 -4.50
C ALA A 183 -8.71 26.28 -4.73
N ALA A 184 -9.08 26.03 -6.00
CA ALA A 184 -10.05 24.99 -6.34
C ALA A 184 -9.51 23.58 -6.06
N VAL A 185 -8.22 23.35 -6.33
CA VAL A 185 -7.53 22.08 -6.02
C VAL A 185 -7.48 21.86 -4.52
N THR A 186 -7.10 22.89 -3.75
CA THR A 186 -7.07 22.81 -2.27
C THR A 186 -8.44 22.44 -1.71
N LYS A 187 -9.50 23.09 -2.17
CA LYS A 187 -10.88 22.81 -1.74
C LYS A 187 -11.34 21.40 -2.12
N ALA A 188 -10.95 20.91 -3.31
CA ALA A 188 -11.23 19.54 -3.73
C ALA A 188 -10.51 18.51 -2.84
N LEU A 189 -9.23 18.75 -2.52
CA LEU A 189 -8.43 17.92 -1.62
C LEU A 189 -8.99 17.90 -0.19
N GLU A 190 -9.44 19.03 0.34
CA GLU A 190 -10.13 19.11 1.63
C GLU A 190 -11.41 18.26 1.64
N ARG A 191 -12.21 18.33 0.58
CA ARG A 191 -13.40 17.50 0.44
C ARG A 191 -13.04 16.01 0.44
N VAL A 192 -12.06 15.60 -0.37
CA VAL A 192 -11.56 14.22 -0.40
C VAL A 192 -11.07 13.78 0.97
N LYS A 193 -10.28 14.60 1.68
CA LYS A 193 -9.84 14.32 3.05
C LYS A 193 -11.01 14.10 3.99
N SER A 194 -12.01 14.98 3.97
CA SER A 194 -13.17 14.90 4.85
C SER A 194 -13.99 13.64 4.59
N GLU A 195 -14.25 13.31 3.33
CA GLU A 195 -14.98 12.11 2.92
C GLU A 195 -14.23 10.84 3.31
N MET A 196 -12.91 10.80 3.10
CA MET A 196 -12.08 9.65 3.48
C MET A 196 -12.01 9.48 5.00
N ILE A 197 -11.94 10.56 5.79
CA ILE A 197 -11.96 10.47 7.26
C ILE A 197 -13.33 9.96 7.74
N ALA A 198 -14.43 10.51 7.19
CA ALA A 198 -15.79 10.11 7.55
C ALA A 198 -16.05 8.62 7.26
N HIS A 199 -15.55 8.12 6.13
CA HIS A 199 -15.73 6.74 5.70
C HIS A 199 -14.54 5.83 6.07
N ASN A 200 -13.53 6.32 6.79
CA ASN A 200 -12.29 5.58 7.06
C ASN A 200 -12.56 4.21 7.69
N ALA A 201 -13.47 4.15 8.67
CA ALA A 201 -13.84 2.90 9.32
C ALA A 201 -14.40 1.88 8.31
N ILE A 202 -15.28 2.31 7.40
CA ILE A 202 -15.86 1.45 6.36
C ILE A 202 -14.78 1.00 5.37
N ILE A 203 -13.94 1.93 4.93
CA ILE A 203 -12.84 1.66 4.00
C ILE A 203 -11.88 0.63 4.60
N MET A 204 -11.50 0.79 5.87
CA MET A 204 -10.64 -0.13 6.59
C MET A 204 -11.32 -1.49 6.80
N THR A 205 -12.62 -1.53 7.13
CA THR A 205 -13.37 -2.79 7.20
C THR A 205 -13.34 -3.54 5.88
N VAL A 206 -13.69 -2.89 4.77
CA VAL A 206 -13.73 -3.53 3.45
C VAL A 206 -12.33 -4.00 3.05
N LEU A 207 -11.31 -3.18 3.29
CA LEU A 207 -9.92 -3.51 3.00
C LEU A 207 -9.46 -4.74 3.80
N PHE A 208 -9.64 -4.73 5.13
CA PHE A 208 -9.26 -5.86 5.97
C PHE A 208 -10.06 -7.12 5.67
N ALA A 209 -11.34 -7.00 5.30
CA ALA A 209 -12.15 -8.14 4.87
C ALA A 209 -11.62 -8.77 3.58
N ILE A 210 -11.24 -7.96 2.59
CA ILE A 210 -10.62 -8.45 1.34
C ILE A 210 -9.28 -9.14 1.64
N LEU A 211 -8.45 -8.59 2.53
CA LEU A 211 -7.17 -9.21 2.91
C LEU A 211 -7.39 -10.53 3.65
N ALA A 212 -8.33 -10.57 4.61
CA ALA A 212 -8.69 -11.80 5.28
C ALA A 212 -9.16 -12.86 4.29
N ALA A 213 -9.96 -12.49 3.28
CA ALA A 213 -10.41 -13.41 2.24
C ALA A 213 -9.26 -13.92 1.35
N ASN A 214 -8.30 -13.05 1.00
CA ASN A 214 -7.13 -13.44 0.21
C ASN A 214 -6.22 -14.42 0.97
N GLU A 215 -5.93 -14.14 2.23
CA GLU A 215 -5.12 -15.01 3.09
C GLU A 215 -5.86 -16.32 3.38
N ALA A 216 -7.18 -16.29 3.59
CA ALA A 216 -8.00 -17.49 3.74
C ALA A 216 -7.94 -18.37 2.47
N ALA A 217 -7.97 -17.77 1.27
CA ALA A 217 -7.79 -18.52 0.04
C ALA A 217 -6.39 -19.17 -0.05
N GLN A 218 -5.36 -18.53 0.51
CA GLN A 218 -4.02 -19.11 0.60
C GLN A 218 -3.95 -20.27 1.61
N VAL A 219 -4.64 -20.17 2.74
CA VAL A 219 -4.79 -21.28 3.70
C VAL A 219 -5.48 -22.47 3.03
N ILE A 220 -6.58 -22.24 2.30
CA ILE A 220 -7.31 -23.29 1.58
C ILE A 220 -6.39 -24.00 0.57
N ARG A 221 -5.59 -23.25 -0.20
CA ARG A 221 -4.62 -23.83 -1.15
C ARG A 221 -3.52 -24.68 -0.52
N HIS A 222 -3.26 -24.55 0.79
CA HIS A 222 -2.32 -25.42 1.49
C HIS A 222 -2.98 -26.70 2.02
N LEU A 223 -4.32 -26.72 2.11
CA LEU A 223 -5.08 -27.86 2.65
C LEU A 223 -5.53 -28.85 1.58
N ILE A 224 -5.53 -28.44 0.30
CA ILE A 224 -5.94 -29.24 -0.87
C ILE A 224 -4.69 -29.56 -1.68
#